data_AF-A0A3A8J4I3-F1
#
_entry.id   AF-A0A3A8J4I3-F1
#
_cell.length_a   1.000
_cell.length_b   1.000
_cell.length_c   1.000
_cell.angle_alpha   90.00
_cell.angle_beta   90.00
_cell.angle_gamma   90.00
#
_symmetry.space_group_name_H-M   'P 1'
#
loop_
_entity.id
_entity.type
_entity.pdbx_description
1 polymer ?
#
loop_
_entity_poly.entity_id
_entity_poly.type
_entity_poly.pdbx_seq_one_letter_code
_entity_poly.pdbx_strand_id
1 'polypeptide(L)'
;MDTETDCIQRHPGLPEACGLTTAEAAAIMAASVGATGTHVGSDAEEYDDSHNANLPDWKRRCIRLYGDCQTKDWIRKKRCFACFEDCTGQHEWPLDQCRPKGGR
;
A
#
# COMPACT_ATOMS: atom_id res chain seq x y z
N MET A 1 -8.27 22.28 3.00
CA MET A 1 -9.26 21.19 3.09
C MET A 1 -10.62 21.82 2.99
N ASP A 2 -11.24 21.66 1.84
CA ASP A 2 -12.53 22.25 1.51
C ASP A 2 -13.61 21.56 2.35
N THR A 3 -14.42 22.35 3.07
CA THR A 3 -15.49 21.88 3.96
C THR A 3 -16.51 20.98 3.25
N GLU A 4 -16.63 21.17 1.93
CA GLU A 4 -17.46 20.38 1.02
C GLU A 4 -16.92 18.95 0.86
N THR A 5 -15.59 18.80 0.78
CA THR A 5 -14.94 17.49 0.61
C THR A 5 -15.07 16.64 1.88
N ASP A 6 -14.91 17.25 3.06
CA ASP A 6 -15.09 16.56 4.35
C ASP A 6 -16.53 16.08 4.55
N CYS A 7 -17.50 16.91 4.15
CA CYS A 7 -18.92 16.55 4.24
C CYS A 7 -19.27 15.34 3.34
N ILE A 8 -18.80 15.30 2.08
CA ILE A 8 -19.03 14.16 1.17
C ILE A 8 -18.43 12.87 1.74
N GLN A 9 -17.22 12.94 2.31
CA GLN A 9 -16.58 11.76 2.92
C GLN A 9 -17.38 11.22 4.10
N ARG A 10 -18.06 12.10 4.84
CA ARG A 10 -18.89 11.73 5.99
C ARG A 10 -20.29 11.25 5.59
N HIS A 11 -20.78 11.64 4.41
CA HIS A 11 -22.11 11.32 3.90
C HIS A 11 -22.05 10.72 2.48
N PRO A 12 -21.50 9.50 2.32
CA PRO A 12 -21.36 8.88 1.01
C PRO A 12 -22.72 8.64 0.35
N GLY A 13 -22.89 9.15 -0.88
CA GLY A 13 -24.11 8.98 -1.68
C GLY A 13 -25.25 9.95 -1.37
N LEU A 14 -25.02 10.97 -0.52
CA LEU A 14 -26.01 12.02 -0.19
C LEU A 14 -25.41 13.43 -0.37
N PRO A 15 -24.99 13.81 -1.59
CA PRO A 15 -24.32 15.10 -1.82
C PRO A 15 -25.21 16.31 -1.53
N GLU A 16 -26.52 16.16 -1.65
CA GLU A 16 -27.50 17.23 -1.36
C GLU A 16 -27.49 17.63 0.13
N ALA A 17 -27.09 16.70 1.02
CA ALA A 17 -26.93 16.99 2.46
C ALA A 17 -25.74 17.93 2.74
N CYS A 18 -24.80 18.02 1.78
CA CYS A 18 -23.63 18.89 1.84
C CYS A 18 -23.83 20.18 1.02
N GLY A 19 -25.04 20.44 0.52
CA GLY A 19 -25.34 21.60 -0.32
C GLY A 19 -24.81 21.51 -1.75
N LEU A 20 -24.36 20.32 -2.18
CA LEU A 20 -23.82 20.07 -3.50
C LEU A 20 -24.88 19.44 -4.40
N THR A 21 -24.86 19.80 -5.68
CA THR A 21 -25.57 19.03 -6.69
C THR A 21 -24.85 17.71 -6.96
N THR A 22 -25.58 16.70 -7.45
CA THR A 22 -25.00 15.40 -7.84
C THR A 22 -23.85 15.56 -8.84
N ALA A 23 -23.90 16.57 -9.72
CA ALA A 23 -22.84 16.86 -10.70
C ALA A 23 -21.58 17.46 -10.04
N GLU A 24 -21.73 18.35 -9.07
CA GLU A 24 -20.59 18.93 -8.33
C GLU A 24 -19.90 17.88 -7.46
N ALA A 25 -20.67 17.03 -6.78
CA ALA A 25 -20.12 15.92 -6.02
C ALA A 25 -19.41 14.88 -6.91
N ALA A 26 -19.94 14.59 -8.10
CA ALA A 26 -19.29 13.72 -9.07
C ALA A 26 -17.96 14.32 -9.60
N ALA A 27 -17.90 15.64 -9.82
CA ALA A 27 -16.67 16.31 -10.22
C ALA A 27 -15.59 16.28 -9.12
N ILE A 28 -15.98 16.49 -7.86
CA ILE A 28 -15.09 16.38 -6.71
C ILE A 28 -14.60 14.93 -6.52
N MET A 29 -15.49 13.95 -6.66
CA MET A 29 -15.12 12.53 -6.61
C MET A 29 -14.21 12.12 -7.78
N ALA A 30 -14.43 12.64 -9.00
CA ALA A 30 -13.55 12.38 -10.13
C ALA A 30 -12.16 13.01 -9.92
N ALA A 31 -12.10 14.22 -9.34
CA ALA A 31 -10.85 14.88 -8.98
C ALA A 31 -10.12 14.16 -7.84
N SER A 32 -10.84 13.62 -6.85
CA SER A 32 -10.23 12.84 -5.77
C SER A 32 -9.68 11.51 -6.25
N VAL A 33 -10.33 10.86 -7.23
CA VAL A 33 -9.81 9.65 -7.89
C VAL A 33 -8.54 9.95 -8.69
N GLY A 34 -8.42 11.15 -9.28
CA GLY A 34 -7.18 11.63 -9.91
C GLY A 34 -6.05 11.95 -8.91
N ALA A 35 -6.39 12.36 -7.68
CA ALA A 35 -5.43 12.64 -6.62
C ALA A 35 -4.99 11.38 -5.85
N THR A 36 -5.78 10.30 -5.88
CA THR A 36 -5.38 8.96 -5.42
C THR A 36 -4.65 8.18 -6.52
N GLY A 37 -3.54 8.76 -7.00
CA GLY A 37 -2.42 8.06 -7.64
C GLY A 37 -2.79 6.86 -8.51
N THR A 38 -3.00 7.11 -9.80
CA THR A 38 -2.91 6.09 -10.84
C THR A 38 -1.50 5.49 -10.83
N HIS A 39 -1.31 4.31 -10.23
CA HIS A 39 -0.08 3.52 -10.46
C HIS A 39 -0.24 2.72 -11.76
N VAL A 40 -0.28 3.44 -12.88
CA VAL A 40 -0.01 2.88 -14.22
C VAL A 40 1.31 3.52 -14.66
N GLY A 41 2.41 2.93 -14.22
CA GLY A 41 3.77 3.33 -14.55
C GLY A 41 4.66 2.11 -14.51
N SER A 42 4.84 1.48 -15.67
CA SER A 42 5.77 0.38 -15.87
C SER A 42 7.21 0.89 -15.79
N ASP A 43 7.95 0.52 -14.74
CA ASP A 43 9.37 0.10 -14.72
C ASP A 43 9.77 -0.01 -13.24
N ALA A 44 10.20 -1.21 -12.81
CA ALA A 44 10.62 -1.55 -11.44
C ALA A 44 9.87 -0.80 -10.32
N GLU A 45 8.75 -1.36 -9.82
CA GLU A 45 7.98 -0.79 -8.71
C GLU A 45 8.86 -0.33 -7.54
N GLU A 46 9.19 0.96 -7.51
CA GLU A 46 9.92 1.58 -6.43
C GLU A 46 8.97 1.57 -5.23
N TYR A 47 9.29 0.73 -4.25
CA TYR A 47 8.47 0.55 -3.07
C TYR A 47 8.46 1.87 -2.28
N ASP A 48 7.37 2.63 -2.39
CA ASP A 48 7.15 3.85 -1.59
C ASP A 48 6.97 3.50 -0.11
N ASP A 49 8.10 3.42 0.59
CA ASP A 49 8.20 3.11 2.02
C ASP A 49 8.10 4.38 2.89
N SER A 50 7.74 5.53 2.31
CA SER A 50 7.74 6.83 3.02
C SER A 50 6.80 6.82 4.23
N HIS A 51 5.70 6.08 4.13
CA HIS A 51 4.74 5.87 5.22
C HIS A 51 5.31 5.08 6.41
N ASN A 52 6.41 4.36 6.23
CA ASN A 52 7.07 3.55 7.25
C ASN A 52 8.39 4.16 7.74
N ALA A 53 8.70 5.41 7.37
CA ALA A 53 9.98 6.06 7.68
C ALA A 53 10.31 6.14 9.18
N ASN A 54 9.29 6.09 10.05
CA ASN A 54 9.42 6.08 11.50
C ASN A 54 9.66 4.69 12.11
N LEU A 55 9.59 3.62 11.31
CA LEU A 55 9.82 2.27 11.79
C LEU A 55 11.32 1.94 11.86
N PRO A 56 11.74 1.07 12.79
CA PRO A 56 13.10 0.55 12.80
C PRO A 56 13.47 -0.10 11.45
N ASP A 57 14.74 0.00 11.06
CA ASP A 57 15.24 -0.50 9.77
C ASP A 57 14.90 -1.98 9.52
N TRP A 58 14.99 -2.81 10.56
CA TRP A 58 14.66 -4.23 10.47
C TRP A 58 13.19 -4.45 10.08
N LYS A 59 12.28 -3.63 10.63
CA LYS A 59 10.83 -3.77 10.41
C LYS A 59 10.48 -3.34 9.00
N ARG A 60 11.05 -2.21 8.53
CA ARG A 60 10.95 -1.76 7.15
C ARG A 60 11.47 -2.81 6.17
N ARG A 61 12.57 -3.49 6.52
CA ARG A 61 13.13 -4.60 5.72
C ARG A 61 12.19 -5.80 5.68
N CYS A 62 11.62 -6.23 6.81
CA CYS A 62 10.65 -7.33 6.85
C CYS A 62 9.41 -7.03 5.98
N ILE A 63 8.88 -5.81 6.05
CA ILE A 63 7.71 -5.38 5.27
C ILE A 63 8.00 -5.43 3.77
N ARG A 64 9.14 -4.87 3.33
CA ARG A 64 9.57 -4.90 1.93
C ARG A 64 9.75 -6.33 1.40
N LEU A 65 10.46 -7.17 2.16
CA LEU A 65 10.71 -8.55 1.76
C LEU A 65 9.44 -9.41 1.78
N TYR A 66 8.47 -9.11 2.66
CA TYR A 66 7.16 -9.75 2.63
C TYR A 66 6.37 -9.39 1.36
N GLY A 67 6.40 -8.12 0.95
CA GLY A 67 5.84 -7.67 -0.33
C GLY A 67 6.48 -8.40 -1.50
N ASP A 68 7.82 -8.39 -1.58
CA ASP A 68 8.58 -9.09 -2.62
C ASP A 68 8.28 -10.59 -2.65
N CYS A 69 8.19 -11.24 -1.49
CA CYS A 69 7.87 -12.66 -1.40
C CYS A 69 6.49 -12.96 -2.01
N GLN A 70 5.51 -12.09 -1.81
CA GLN A 70 4.16 -12.24 -2.36
C GLN A 70 4.08 -11.94 -3.86
N THR A 71 4.84 -10.97 -4.36
CA THR A 71 4.71 -10.51 -5.76
C THR A 71 5.69 -11.25 -6.68
N LYS A 72 6.94 -11.43 -6.29
CA LYS A 72 8.02 -12.02 -7.10
C LYS A 72 8.06 -13.55 -7.01
N ASP A 73 8.94 -14.19 -7.78
CA ASP A 73 9.13 -15.64 -7.72
C ASP A 73 10.17 -15.99 -6.64
N TRP A 74 9.66 -16.55 -5.54
CA TRP A 74 10.43 -16.86 -4.34
C TRP A 74 10.33 -18.34 -3.99
N ILE A 75 11.40 -18.85 -3.36
CA ILE A 75 11.39 -20.14 -2.69
C ILE A 75 10.34 -20.07 -1.58
N ARG A 76 9.51 -21.11 -1.49
CA ARG A 76 8.43 -21.23 -0.49
C ARG A 76 7.48 -20.01 -0.46
N LYS A 77 7.15 -19.42 -1.62
CA LYS A 77 6.15 -18.34 -1.77
C LYS A 77 4.82 -18.55 -1.00
N LYS A 78 4.35 -19.80 -0.86
CA LYS A 78 3.16 -20.12 -0.04
C LYS A 78 3.34 -19.89 1.46
N ARG A 79 4.55 -19.60 1.93
CA ARG A 79 4.93 -19.40 3.34
C ARG A 79 5.43 -17.99 3.66
N CYS A 80 5.19 -17.02 2.77
CA CYS A 80 5.64 -15.64 3.00
C CYS A 80 5.17 -15.06 4.34
N PHE A 81 3.95 -15.39 4.77
CA PHE A 81 3.44 -14.95 6.08
C PHE A 81 4.24 -15.55 7.25
N ALA A 82 4.55 -16.85 7.22
CA ALA A 82 5.37 -17.48 8.25
C ALA A 82 6.78 -16.85 8.31
N CYS A 83 7.39 -16.56 7.16
CA CYS A 83 8.67 -15.85 7.11
C CYS A 83 8.57 -14.42 7.64
N PHE A 84 7.42 -13.76 7.50
CA PHE A 84 7.17 -12.47 8.10
C PHE A 84 7.06 -12.58 9.63
N GLU A 85 6.35 -13.58 10.16
CA GLU A 85 6.28 -13.85 11.61
C GLU A 85 7.67 -14.10 12.19
N ASP A 86 8.47 -14.97 11.57
CA ASP A 86 9.87 -15.22 11.95
C ASP A 86 10.66 -13.90 11.97
N CYS A 87 10.55 -13.11 10.90
CA CYS A 87 11.22 -11.81 10.79
C CYS A 87 10.83 -10.84 11.91
N THR A 88 9.56 -10.84 12.33
CA THR A 88 9.12 -10.01 13.46
C THR A 88 9.65 -10.48 14.81
N GLY A 89 9.87 -11.78 15.00
CA GLY A 89 10.42 -12.34 16.23
C GLY A 89 11.94 -12.16 16.35
N GLN A 90 12.67 -12.38 15.26
CA GLN A 90 14.14 -12.34 15.24
C GLN A 90 14.74 -11.03 14.72
N HIS A 91 13.89 -10.11 14.23
CA HIS A 91 14.27 -8.84 13.59
C HIS A 91 15.17 -9.00 12.34
N GLU A 92 15.09 -10.15 11.67
CA GLU A 92 15.84 -10.45 10.46
C GLU A 92 15.06 -11.41 9.57
N TRP A 93 15.08 -11.18 8.26
CA TRP A 93 14.34 -12.02 7.33
C TRP A 93 15.06 -13.36 7.09
N PRO A 94 14.36 -14.51 7.17
CA PRO A 94 14.97 -15.84 7.02
C PRO A 94 15.29 -16.16 5.55
N LEU A 95 16.40 -15.62 5.03
CA LEU A 95 16.84 -15.78 3.63
C LEU A 95 17.23 -17.22 3.25
N ASP A 96 17.51 -18.07 4.23
CA ASP A 96 17.74 -19.50 4.04
C ASP A 96 16.45 -20.22 3.59
N GLN A 97 15.29 -19.76 4.07
CA GLN A 97 13.97 -20.35 3.79
C GLN A 97 13.19 -19.58 2.73
N CYS A 98 13.25 -18.25 2.77
CA CYS A 98 12.48 -17.34 1.95
C CYS A 98 13.42 -16.40 1.19
N ARG A 99 13.70 -16.75 -0.06
CA ARG A 99 14.55 -15.96 -0.97
C ARG A 99 14.08 -16.05 -2.42
N PRO A 100 14.47 -15.13 -3.31
CA PRO A 100 14.21 -15.24 -4.75
C PRO A 100 14.74 -16.56 -5.34
N LYS A 101 14.01 -17.15 -6.29
CA LYS A 101 14.35 -18.47 -6.88
C LYS A 101 15.56 -18.48 -7.82
N GLY A 102 16.16 -17.34 -8.12
CA GLY A 102 17.25 -17.19 -9.10
C GLY A 102 18.49 -16.46 -8.60
N GLY A 103 18.74 -16.42 -7.28
CA GLY A 103 19.80 -15.57 -6.71
C GLY A 103 21.19 -15.81 -7.30
N ARG A 104 21.66 -14.85 -8.11
CA ARG A 104 22.96 -14.20 -7.95
C ARG A 104 22.73 -12.70 -7.79
#